data_AF-A0A418DKV7-F1
#
_entry.id   AF-A0A418DKV7-F1
#
_cell.length_a   1.000
_cell.length_b   1.000
_cell.length_c   1.000
_cell.angle_alpha   90.00
_cell.angle_beta   90.00
_cell.angle_gamma   90.00
#
_symmetry.space_group_name_H-M   'P 1'
#
loop_
_entity.id
_entity.type
_entity.pdbx_description
1 polymer ?
#
loop_
_entity_poly.entity_id
_entity_poly.type
_entity_poly.pdbx_seq_one_letter_code
_entity_poly.pdbx_strand_id
1 'polypeptide(L)'
;MFGSRGMSRHSDVLDCPVPTEPREIASLVDELKRRGNQAFSKGIMEEAEVLYSRAIEVTQSDVHILHSNRSATRLKMGKKELALEDAEAAVAALPSFAKGYFRQGQALIALKKYSEAIDVLTKADSLEAGNASVLKALAEAKDLQAKHVSSTAAANERPVSPKKRTIHNAPSFPSSTSKSGAPPAKSAHVVVEDGEEDLKGVRGYKKLADGRVTTFFNNELTAEDKALIGSIAPQKIDDAQAVQIKNVEGGSAWNQGNSFEEKDLSAFARDRVTQLIQGVPPQPLTLEGTAGLLSIKEVKDMAGDASVAVVRGAKRYIFDLAFTVDVTWTPTDAVVSPLQATVKFLDMSSDSGGDYDVEVVVAERYSHPKGKVLHQSLTSKAATSFQRLLFDRLQVFVAEFHAN
;
A
#
# COMPACT_ATOMS: atom_id res chain seq x y z
N MET A 1 -13.01 2.92 -27.38
CA MET A 1 -13.34 1.52 -27.05
C MET A 1 -12.04 0.78 -26.73
N PHE A 2 -11.65 0.71 -25.46
CA PHE A 2 -10.58 -0.19 -25.04
C PHE A 2 -11.21 -1.57 -24.88
N GLY A 3 -11.08 -2.42 -25.91
CA GLY A 3 -11.64 -3.77 -25.89
C GLY A 3 -10.99 -4.63 -24.82
N SER A 4 -11.78 -5.49 -24.18
CA SER A 4 -11.41 -6.52 -23.20
C SER A 4 -10.34 -7.53 -23.65
N ARG A 5 -9.80 -7.38 -24.88
CA ARG A 5 -8.82 -8.27 -25.50
C ARG A 5 -7.45 -8.13 -24.84
N GLY A 6 -7.31 -8.73 -23.66
CA GLY A 6 -6.07 -8.79 -22.89
C GLY A 6 -6.31 -9.14 -21.42
N MET A 7 -7.51 -8.92 -20.89
CA MET A 7 -7.83 -9.12 -19.47
C MET A 7 -8.56 -10.45 -19.24
N SER A 8 -7.90 -11.56 -19.58
CA SER A 8 -8.46 -12.93 -19.50
C SER A 8 -8.98 -13.32 -18.10
N ARG A 9 -8.56 -12.64 -17.03
CA ARG A 9 -8.95 -12.94 -15.64
C ARG A 9 -10.27 -12.31 -15.21
N HIS A 10 -10.79 -11.34 -15.97
CA HIS A 10 -12.03 -10.62 -15.66
C HIS A 10 -13.06 -10.68 -16.79
N SER A 11 -12.85 -11.53 -17.80
CA SER A 11 -13.72 -11.63 -18.97
C SER A 11 -15.15 -12.04 -18.62
N ASP A 12 -15.34 -12.80 -17.53
CA ASP A 12 -16.64 -13.19 -17.00
C ASP A 12 -17.52 -12.00 -16.58
N VAL A 13 -16.93 -10.90 -16.09
CA VAL A 13 -17.68 -9.70 -15.69
C VAL A 13 -17.59 -8.57 -16.71
N LEU A 14 -16.57 -8.57 -17.56
CA LEU A 14 -16.39 -7.55 -18.60
C LEU A 14 -17.19 -7.85 -19.87
N ASP A 15 -17.24 -9.11 -20.27
CA ASP A 15 -17.88 -9.54 -21.52
C ASP A 15 -19.29 -10.13 -21.31
N CYS A 16 -19.78 -10.18 -20.07
CA CYS A 16 -21.15 -10.63 -19.82
C CYS A 16 -22.19 -9.64 -20.38
N PRO A 17 -23.32 -10.15 -20.90
CA PRO A 17 -24.44 -9.30 -21.26
C PRO A 17 -24.95 -8.56 -20.01
N VAL A 18 -25.39 -7.30 -20.19
CA VAL A 18 -25.93 -6.51 -19.09
C VAL A 18 -27.27 -7.14 -18.67
N PRO A 19 -27.43 -7.58 -17.40
CA PRO A 19 -28.69 -8.13 -16.92
C PRO A 19 -29.81 -7.10 -16.99
N THR A 20 -31.06 -7.55 -17.16
CA THR A 20 -32.24 -6.67 -17.18
C THR A 20 -32.84 -6.45 -15.79
N GLU A 21 -32.66 -7.41 -14.88
CA GLU A 21 -33.23 -7.36 -13.54
C GLU A 21 -32.41 -6.44 -12.61
N PRO A 22 -33.03 -5.48 -11.90
CA PRO A 22 -32.32 -4.52 -11.06
C PRO A 22 -31.41 -5.16 -10.00
N ARG A 23 -31.82 -6.32 -9.45
CA ARG A 23 -31.02 -7.05 -8.45
C ARG A 23 -29.74 -7.65 -9.04
N GLU A 24 -29.81 -8.16 -10.27
CA GLU A 24 -28.67 -8.74 -10.96
C GLU A 24 -27.71 -7.65 -11.45
N ILE A 25 -28.24 -6.51 -11.90
CA ILE A 25 -27.45 -5.30 -12.20
C ILE A 25 -26.67 -4.88 -10.94
N ALA A 26 -27.32 -4.77 -9.79
CA ALA A 26 -26.65 -4.40 -8.54
C ALA A 26 -25.55 -5.40 -8.15
N SER A 27 -25.82 -6.70 -8.25
CA SER A 27 -24.84 -7.76 -7.99
C SER A 27 -23.62 -7.68 -8.91
N LEU A 28 -23.84 -7.46 -10.21
CA LEU A 28 -22.76 -7.29 -11.20
C LEU A 28 -21.92 -6.05 -10.91
N VAL A 29 -22.58 -4.93 -10.57
CA VAL A 29 -21.90 -3.66 -10.23
C VAL A 29 -21.07 -3.82 -8.96
N ASP A 30 -21.59 -4.49 -7.95
CA ASP A 30 -20.86 -4.77 -6.71
C ASP A 30 -19.64 -5.67 -6.96
N GLU A 31 -19.77 -6.68 -7.80
CA GLU A 31 -18.65 -7.55 -8.17
C GLU A 31 -17.59 -6.80 -8.99
N LEU A 32 -17.99 -5.99 -9.98
CA LEU A 32 -17.08 -5.12 -10.74
C LEU A 32 -16.35 -4.13 -9.82
N LYS A 33 -17.07 -3.51 -8.88
CA LYS A 33 -16.51 -2.61 -7.87
C LYS A 33 -15.53 -3.33 -6.95
N ARG A 34 -15.86 -4.55 -6.49
CA ARG A 34 -15.02 -5.38 -5.63
C ARG A 34 -13.71 -5.75 -6.33
N ARG A 35 -13.79 -6.23 -7.57
CA ARG A 35 -12.60 -6.58 -8.38
C ARG A 35 -11.77 -5.34 -8.74
N GLY A 36 -12.42 -4.22 -9.04
CA GLY A 36 -11.76 -2.94 -9.29
C GLY A 36 -10.98 -2.46 -8.07
N ASN A 37 -11.57 -2.56 -6.87
CA ASN A 37 -10.89 -2.23 -5.61
C ASN A 37 -9.69 -3.16 -5.37
N GLN A 38 -9.84 -4.45 -5.63
CA GLN A 38 -8.74 -5.42 -5.49
C GLN A 38 -7.59 -5.11 -6.47
N ALA A 39 -7.89 -4.81 -7.73
CA ALA A 39 -6.89 -4.43 -8.73
C ALA A 39 -6.17 -3.12 -8.34
N PHE A 40 -6.92 -2.12 -7.84
CA PHE A 40 -6.36 -0.87 -7.35
C PHE A 40 -5.40 -1.07 -6.16
N SER A 41 -5.78 -1.93 -5.21
CA SER A 41 -4.93 -2.28 -4.05
C SER A 41 -3.67 -3.05 -4.47
N LYS A 42 -3.76 -3.90 -5.49
CA LYS A 42 -2.62 -4.64 -6.07
C LYS A 42 -1.70 -3.78 -6.95
N GLY A 43 -2.03 -2.51 -7.17
CA GLY A 43 -1.22 -1.62 -8.01
C GLY A 43 -1.51 -1.70 -9.51
N ILE A 44 -2.44 -2.55 -9.94
CA ILE A 44 -2.75 -2.80 -11.37
C ILE A 44 -3.83 -1.81 -11.82
N MET A 45 -3.40 -0.59 -12.13
CA MET A 45 -4.30 0.54 -12.35
C MET A 45 -5.12 0.42 -13.65
N GLU A 46 -4.53 -0.14 -14.71
CA GLU A 46 -5.20 -0.34 -16.00
C GLU A 46 -6.41 -1.27 -15.86
N GLU A 47 -6.28 -2.38 -15.11
CA GLU A 47 -7.39 -3.30 -14.85
C GLU A 47 -8.48 -2.62 -14.01
N ALA A 48 -8.08 -1.88 -12.96
CA ALA A 48 -9.01 -1.15 -12.12
C ALA A 48 -9.81 -0.10 -12.92
N GLU A 49 -9.17 0.65 -13.81
CA GLU A 49 -9.83 1.63 -14.67
C GLU A 49 -10.90 0.99 -15.56
N VAL A 50 -10.59 -0.15 -16.19
CA VAL A 50 -11.53 -0.87 -17.07
C VAL A 50 -12.72 -1.40 -16.25
N LEU A 51 -12.48 -2.01 -15.09
CA LEU A 51 -13.53 -2.55 -14.22
C LEU A 51 -14.48 -1.46 -13.71
N TYR A 52 -13.96 -0.33 -13.24
CA TYR A 52 -14.81 0.80 -12.83
C TYR A 52 -15.57 1.40 -14.02
N SER A 53 -14.95 1.48 -15.19
CA SER A 53 -15.62 1.99 -16.38
C SER A 53 -16.80 1.10 -16.77
N ARG A 54 -16.63 -0.22 -16.72
CA ARG A 54 -17.73 -1.16 -16.94
C ARG A 54 -18.82 -1.03 -15.89
N ALA A 55 -18.47 -0.84 -14.62
CA ALA A 55 -19.44 -0.63 -13.56
C ALA A 55 -20.28 0.64 -13.79
N ILE A 56 -19.65 1.73 -14.26
CA ILE A 56 -20.31 3.00 -14.58
C ILE A 56 -21.26 2.86 -15.78
N GLU A 57 -20.91 2.04 -16.78
CA GLU A 57 -21.80 1.78 -17.93
C GLU A 57 -23.08 1.02 -17.54
N VAL A 58 -22.99 0.18 -16.49
CA VAL A 58 -24.06 -0.73 -16.08
C VAL A 58 -24.98 -0.09 -15.04
N THR A 59 -24.43 0.70 -14.11
CA THR A 59 -25.22 1.27 -13.01
C THR A 59 -25.76 2.67 -13.31
N GLN A 60 -26.93 2.95 -12.75
CA GLN A 60 -27.45 4.32 -12.59
C GLN A 60 -27.41 4.77 -11.13
N SER A 61 -27.28 3.85 -10.18
CA SER A 61 -27.18 4.12 -8.73
C SER A 61 -25.73 4.15 -8.28
N ASP A 62 -25.42 4.97 -7.27
CA ASP A 62 -24.09 5.10 -6.64
C ASP A 62 -22.93 5.42 -7.59
N VAL A 63 -23.23 6.00 -8.76
CA VAL A 63 -22.24 6.33 -9.78
C VAL A 63 -21.17 7.31 -9.28
N HIS A 64 -21.51 8.15 -8.30
CA HIS A 64 -20.58 9.07 -7.63
C HIS A 64 -19.39 8.35 -6.95
N ILE A 65 -19.62 7.17 -6.38
CA ILE A 65 -18.57 6.36 -5.75
C ILE A 65 -17.63 5.79 -6.82
N LEU A 66 -18.19 5.27 -7.92
CA LEU A 66 -17.42 4.67 -9.00
C LEU A 66 -16.56 5.70 -9.72
N HIS A 67 -17.12 6.87 -10.03
CA HIS A 67 -16.35 7.99 -10.59
C HIS A 67 -15.22 8.44 -9.65
N SER A 68 -15.47 8.52 -8.33
CA SER A 68 -14.43 8.85 -7.35
C SER A 68 -13.29 7.82 -7.29
N ASN A 69 -13.62 6.53 -7.39
CA ASN A 69 -12.63 5.46 -7.42
C ASN A 69 -11.84 5.45 -8.74
N ARG A 70 -12.51 5.67 -9.88
CA ARG A 70 -11.86 5.79 -11.19
C ARG A 70 -10.96 7.03 -11.27
N SER A 71 -11.39 8.16 -10.72
CA SER A 71 -10.59 9.39 -10.58
C SER A 71 -9.28 9.12 -9.83
N ALA A 72 -9.35 8.45 -8.67
CA ALA A 72 -8.16 8.08 -7.90
C ALA A 72 -7.21 7.15 -8.68
N THR A 73 -7.78 6.20 -9.45
CA THR A 73 -7.02 5.28 -10.31
C THR A 73 -6.28 6.05 -11.41
N ARG A 74 -6.99 6.94 -12.11
CA ARG A 74 -6.42 7.77 -13.19
C ARG A 74 -5.35 8.74 -12.68
N LEU A 75 -5.50 9.30 -11.47
CA LEU A 75 -4.43 10.10 -10.85
C LEU A 75 -3.18 9.29 -10.61
N LYS A 76 -3.30 8.06 -10.10
CA LYS A 76 -2.14 7.18 -9.92
C LYS A 76 -1.46 6.81 -11.24
N MET A 77 -2.21 6.76 -12.35
CA MET A 77 -1.67 6.56 -13.70
C MET A 77 -1.07 7.84 -14.32
N GLY A 78 -1.17 8.99 -13.65
CA GLY A 78 -0.74 10.28 -14.19
C GLY A 78 -1.70 10.91 -15.22
N LYS A 79 -2.89 10.32 -15.44
CA LYS A 79 -3.94 10.84 -16.32
C LYS A 79 -4.78 11.91 -15.60
N LYS A 80 -4.16 13.06 -15.36
CA LYS A 80 -4.68 14.09 -14.43
C LYS A 80 -5.98 14.75 -14.91
N GLU A 81 -6.07 15.04 -16.21
CA GLU A 81 -7.22 15.69 -16.83
C GLU A 81 -8.46 14.77 -16.76
N LEU A 82 -8.30 13.51 -17.16
CA LEU A 82 -9.36 12.50 -17.08
C LEU A 82 -9.79 12.22 -15.63
N ALA A 83 -8.88 12.34 -14.68
CA ALA A 83 -9.22 12.20 -13.27
C ALA A 83 -10.01 13.40 -12.73
N LEU A 84 -9.75 14.61 -13.24
CA LEU A 84 -10.53 15.79 -12.91
C LEU A 84 -11.96 15.64 -13.43
N GLU A 85 -12.13 15.25 -14.70
CA GLU A 85 -13.44 14.99 -15.31
C GLU A 85 -14.26 13.97 -14.49
N ASP A 86 -13.62 12.88 -14.04
CA ASP A 86 -14.29 11.90 -13.18
C ASP A 86 -14.66 12.47 -11.80
N ALA A 87 -13.80 13.28 -11.20
CA ALA A 87 -14.11 13.87 -9.90
C ALA A 87 -15.26 14.88 -10.00
N GLU A 88 -15.30 15.67 -11.08
CA GLU A 88 -16.42 16.57 -11.40
C GLU A 88 -17.72 15.81 -11.63
N ALA A 89 -17.67 14.70 -12.39
CA ALA A 89 -18.81 13.81 -12.57
C ALA A 89 -19.31 13.21 -11.24
N ALA A 90 -18.39 12.85 -10.33
CA ALA A 90 -18.75 12.34 -9.00
C ALA A 90 -19.49 13.39 -8.16
N VAL A 91 -19.00 14.64 -8.19
CA VAL A 91 -19.62 15.76 -7.48
C VAL A 91 -20.96 16.17 -8.11
N ALA A 92 -21.06 16.14 -9.44
CA ALA A 92 -22.31 16.42 -10.15
C ALA A 92 -23.38 15.36 -9.83
N ALA A 93 -22.99 14.09 -9.70
CA ALA A 93 -23.88 13.00 -9.35
C ALA A 93 -24.38 13.08 -7.89
N LEU A 94 -23.53 13.52 -6.95
CA LEU A 94 -23.94 13.76 -5.56
C LEU A 94 -23.23 14.98 -4.95
N PRO A 95 -23.88 16.16 -4.94
CA PRO A 95 -23.27 17.40 -4.44
C PRO A 95 -22.95 17.43 -2.94
N SER A 96 -23.44 16.47 -2.15
CA SER A 96 -23.09 16.31 -0.73
C SER A 96 -21.91 15.37 -0.49
N PHE A 97 -21.31 14.82 -1.55
CA PHE A 97 -20.25 13.83 -1.45
C PHE A 97 -18.88 14.47 -1.21
N ALA A 98 -18.49 14.65 0.06
CA ALA A 98 -17.22 15.25 0.47
C ALA A 98 -15.99 14.60 -0.19
N LYS A 99 -15.99 13.26 -0.31
CA LYS A 99 -14.90 12.51 -0.96
C LYS A 99 -14.78 12.81 -2.45
N GLY A 100 -15.86 13.19 -3.13
CA GLY A 100 -15.84 13.65 -4.53
C GLY A 100 -15.04 14.96 -4.66
N TYR A 101 -15.36 15.96 -3.83
CA TYR A 101 -14.61 17.21 -3.77
C TYR A 101 -13.14 16.99 -3.38
N PHE A 102 -12.87 16.06 -2.46
CA PHE A 102 -11.49 15.68 -2.13
C PHE A 102 -10.72 15.16 -3.37
N ARG A 103 -11.32 14.25 -4.17
CA ARG A 103 -10.69 13.78 -5.42
C ARG A 103 -10.47 14.90 -6.43
N GLN A 104 -11.44 15.80 -6.55
CA GLN A 104 -11.34 16.95 -7.46
C GLN A 104 -10.18 17.87 -7.05
N GLY A 105 -10.04 18.14 -5.75
CA GLY A 105 -8.89 18.88 -5.20
C GLY A 105 -7.55 18.20 -5.50
N GLN A 106 -7.45 16.88 -5.32
CA GLN A 106 -6.23 16.13 -5.65
C GLN A 106 -5.87 16.22 -7.14
N ALA A 107 -6.87 16.17 -8.03
CA ALA A 107 -6.65 16.31 -9.47
C ALA A 107 -6.21 17.73 -9.85
N LEU A 108 -6.82 18.76 -9.26
CA LEU A 108 -6.47 20.16 -9.49
C LEU A 108 -5.05 20.49 -8.98
N ILE A 109 -4.65 19.95 -7.82
CA ILE A 109 -3.26 20.04 -7.33
C ILE A 109 -2.30 19.42 -8.34
N ALA A 110 -2.62 18.23 -8.86
CA ALA A 110 -1.77 17.56 -9.85
C ALA A 110 -1.65 18.35 -11.17
N LEU A 111 -2.70 19.09 -11.54
CA LEU A 111 -2.75 20.00 -12.69
C LEU A 111 -2.14 21.39 -12.40
N LYS A 112 -1.64 21.63 -11.19
CA LYS A 112 -1.08 22.91 -10.72
C LYS A 112 -2.10 24.06 -10.69
N LYS A 113 -3.40 23.75 -10.65
CA LYS A 113 -4.49 24.71 -10.50
C LYS A 113 -4.81 24.92 -9.01
N TYR A 114 -3.87 25.52 -8.29
CA TYR A 114 -3.90 25.52 -6.82
C TYR A 114 -5.03 26.36 -6.22
N SER A 115 -5.42 27.48 -6.85
CA SER A 115 -6.53 28.32 -6.37
C SER A 115 -7.85 27.54 -6.39
N GLU A 116 -8.18 26.93 -7.54
CA GLU A 116 -9.39 26.10 -7.70
C GLU A 116 -9.37 24.90 -6.74
N ALA A 117 -8.19 24.30 -6.50
CA ALA A 117 -8.05 23.20 -5.56
C ALA A 117 -8.42 23.60 -4.13
N ILE A 118 -7.99 24.79 -3.68
CA ILE A 118 -8.29 25.30 -2.33
C ILE A 118 -9.79 25.52 -2.17
N ASP A 119 -10.47 26.11 -3.16
CA ASP A 119 -11.91 26.38 -3.10
C ASP A 119 -12.71 25.08 -2.96
N VAL A 120 -12.40 24.09 -3.81
CA VAL A 120 -13.04 22.77 -3.83
C VAL A 120 -12.77 22.00 -2.53
N LEU A 121 -11.53 22.01 -2.02
CA LEU A 121 -11.18 21.32 -0.78
C LEU A 121 -11.77 22.02 0.46
N THR A 122 -11.94 23.34 0.43
CA THR A 122 -12.64 24.08 1.50
C THR A 122 -14.12 23.67 1.54
N LYS A 123 -14.73 23.44 0.38
CA LYS A 123 -16.07 22.87 0.30
C LYS A 123 -16.11 21.44 0.84
N ALA A 124 -15.10 20.60 0.56
CA ALA A 124 -14.99 19.26 1.14
C ALA A 124 -14.93 19.30 2.67
N ASP A 125 -14.15 20.21 3.25
CA ASP A 125 -14.03 20.41 4.71
C ASP A 125 -15.34 20.92 5.33
N SER A 126 -16.08 21.78 4.62
CA SER A 126 -17.41 22.23 5.08
C SER A 126 -18.47 21.12 5.13
N LEU A 127 -18.32 20.10 4.28
CA LEU A 127 -19.23 18.94 4.24
C LEU A 127 -18.85 17.87 5.27
N GLU A 128 -17.55 17.67 5.51
CA GLU A 128 -17.02 16.67 6.44
C GLU A 128 -15.87 17.28 7.26
N ALA A 129 -16.24 18.10 8.25
CA ALA A 129 -15.28 18.80 9.09
C ALA A 129 -14.42 17.82 9.92
N GLY A 130 -13.13 18.09 9.98
CA GLY A 130 -12.18 17.28 10.76
C GLY A 130 -11.61 16.07 10.02
N ASN A 131 -11.87 15.93 8.71
CA ASN A 131 -11.21 14.92 7.91
C ASN A 131 -9.72 15.29 7.69
N ALA A 132 -8.83 14.56 8.37
CA ALA A 132 -7.38 14.81 8.33
C ALA A 132 -6.79 14.75 6.90
N SER A 133 -7.37 13.95 6.00
CA SER A 133 -6.89 13.87 4.61
C SER A 133 -7.19 15.14 3.82
N VAL A 134 -8.38 15.72 4.03
CA VAL A 134 -8.79 16.98 3.40
C VAL A 134 -7.96 18.14 3.93
N LEU A 135 -7.76 18.23 5.25
CA LEU A 135 -6.93 19.25 5.87
C LEU A 135 -5.48 19.20 5.38
N LYS A 136 -4.91 18.00 5.23
CA LYS A 136 -3.57 17.81 4.68
C LYS A 136 -3.49 18.29 3.23
N ALA A 137 -4.47 17.92 2.39
CA ALA A 137 -4.51 18.36 0.99
C ALA A 137 -4.71 19.88 0.86
N LEU A 138 -5.48 20.50 1.77
CA LEU A 138 -5.63 21.96 1.83
C LEU A 138 -4.32 22.66 2.16
N ALA A 139 -3.60 22.16 3.16
CA ALA A 139 -2.28 22.70 3.52
C ALA A 139 -1.29 22.56 2.35
N GLU A 140 -1.25 21.38 1.72
CA GLU A 140 -0.43 21.13 0.53
C GLU A 140 -0.76 22.09 -0.62
N ALA A 141 -2.06 22.29 -0.93
CA ALA A 141 -2.49 23.20 -1.99
C ALA A 141 -2.06 24.65 -1.72
N LYS A 142 -2.20 25.13 -0.47
CA LYS A 142 -1.80 26.48 -0.06
C LYS A 142 -0.28 26.67 -0.15
N ASP A 143 0.49 25.70 0.33
CA ASP A 143 1.96 25.73 0.25
C ASP A 143 2.45 25.74 -1.20
N LEU A 144 1.85 24.91 -2.06
CA LEU A 144 2.17 24.87 -3.48
C LEU A 144 1.78 26.16 -4.21
N GLN A 145 0.64 26.76 -3.84
CA GLN A 145 0.21 28.06 -4.36
C GLN A 145 1.22 29.16 -3.99
N ALA A 146 1.63 29.25 -2.73
CA ALA A 146 2.60 30.25 -2.26
C ALA A 146 3.95 30.13 -2.99
N LYS A 147 4.44 28.89 -3.15
CA LYS A 147 5.66 28.61 -3.92
C LYS A 147 5.51 28.99 -5.39
N HIS A 148 4.36 28.71 -6.00
CA HIS A 148 4.08 29.06 -7.38
C HIS A 148 4.09 30.57 -7.59
N VAL A 149 3.38 31.33 -6.74
CA VAL A 149 3.32 32.81 -6.80
C VAL A 149 4.71 33.43 -6.63
N SER A 150 5.49 32.97 -5.65
CA SER A 150 6.86 33.43 -5.42
C SER A 150 7.77 33.16 -6.64
N SER A 151 7.66 31.97 -7.26
CA SER A 151 8.44 31.64 -8.46
C SER A 151 8.05 32.48 -9.68
N THR A 152 6.76 32.79 -9.85
CA THR A 152 6.30 33.64 -10.95
C THR A 152 6.69 35.11 -10.76
N ALA A 153 6.72 35.60 -9.52
CA ALA A 153 7.18 36.95 -9.19
C ALA A 153 8.69 37.10 -9.48
N ALA A 154 9.51 36.14 -9.05
CA ALA A 154 10.96 36.15 -9.30
C ALA A 154 11.34 36.00 -10.79
N ALA A 155 10.47 35.38 -11.61
CA ALA A 155 10.68 35.28 -13.06
C ALA A 155 10.39 36.59 -13.80
N ASN A 156 9.47 37.42 -13.28
CA ASN A 156 9.08 38.69 -13.89
C ASN A 156 10.02 39.87 -13.56
N GLU A 157 10.91 39.71 -12.56
CA GLU A 157 11.87 40.76 -12.15
C GLU A 157 13.26 40.65 -12.82
N ARG A 158 13.49 39.67 -13.71
CA ARG A 158 14.76 39.62 -14.47
C ARG A 158 14.74 40.69 -15.58
N PRO A 159 15.64 41.69 -15.57
CA PRO A 159 15.66 42.71 -16.61
C PRO A 159 16.01 42.07 -17.97
N VAL A 160 15.16 42.33 -18.96
CA VAL A 160 15.34 41.88 -20.34
C VAL A 160 16.55 42.61 -20.94
N SER A 161 17.73 41.99 -20.88
CA SER A 161 18.87 42.43 -21.67
C SER A 161 18.55 42.26 -23.18
N PRO A 162 18.71 43.28 -24.02
CA PRO A 162 18.32 43.20 -25.42
C PRO A 162 19.25 42.27 -26.19
N LYS A 163 18.71 41.15 -26.70
CA LYS A 163 19.44 40.25 -27.61
C LYS A 163 19.65 40.95 -28.96
N LYS A 164 20.89 41.36 -29.25
CA LYS A 164 21.32 41.69 -30.62
C LYS A 164 21.15 40.45 -31.49
N ARG A 165 20.24 40.50 -32.48
CA ARG A 165 20.15 39.51 -33.56
C ARG A 165 21.33 39.75 -34.51
N THR A 166 22.36 38.94 -34.40
CA THR A 166 23.38 38.85 -35.45
C THR A 166 22.93 37.78 -36.45
N ILE A 167 22.57 38.22 -37.66
CA ILE A 167 22.31 37.35 -38.80
C ILE A 167 23.68 36.88 -39.30
N HIS A 168 23.95 35.59 -39.17
CA HIS A 168 25.07 34.96 -39.85
C HIS A 168 24.51 34.05 -40.94
N ASN A 169 24.70 34.48 -42.18
CA ASN A 169 24.46 33.70 -43.37
C ASN A 169 25.68 32.79 -43.55
N ALA A 170 25.50 31.47 -43.63
CA ALA A 170 26.57 30.55 -43.99
C ALA A 170 26.00 29.41 -44.88
N PRO A 171 26.72 29.00 -45.94
CA PRO A 171 26.22 28.11 -46.95
C PRO A 171 26.43 26.62 -46.59
N SER A 172 25.70 25.79 -47.33
CA SER A 172 25.57 24.33 -47.23
C SER A 172 26.79 23.52 -47.68
N PHE A 173 26.77 22.22 -47.27
CA PHE A 173 27.43 21.00 -47.78
C PHE A 173 28.52 20.36 -46.87
N PRO A 174 28.80 19.04 -46.98
CA PRO A 174 27.92 17.91 -46.63
C PRO A 174 28.59 16.85 -45.71
N SER A 175 27.82 15.80 -45.40
CA SER A 175 28.06 14.61 -44.56
C SER A 175 29.41 13.86 -44.66
N SER A 176 29.90 13.29 -43.55
CA SER A 176 30.16 11.83 -43.42
C SER A 176 30.63 11.37 -42.01
N THR A 177 30.01 10.27 -41.55
CA THR A 177 30.51 9.10 -40.79
C THR A 177 31.35 9.16 -39.50
N SER A 178 30.79 8.45 -38.50
CA SER A 178 31.38 7.39 -37.65
C SER A 178 31.89 7.70 -36.22
N LYS A 179 31.12 7.15 -35.28
CA LYS A 179 31.39 6.47 -33.98
C LYS A 179 32.70 6.69 -33.19
N SER A 180 32.44 6.81 -31.88
CA SER A 180 33.10 6.21 -30.70
C SER A 180 34.19 7.00 -29.97
N GLY A 181 34.08 7.01 -28.63
CA GLY A 181 35.17 7.33 -27.71
C GLY A 181 34.81 8.38 -26.65
N ALA A 182 34.48 7.94 -25.44
CA ALA A 182 34.44 8.79 -24.25
C ALA A 182 35.84 9.37 -23.94
N PRO A 183 35.95 10.62 -23.45
CA PRO A 183 37.22 11.12 -22.91
C PRO A 183 37.24 11.06 -21.37
N PRO A 184 38.40 10.75 -20.76
CA PRO A 184 38.58 10.67 -19.32
C PRO A 184 38.86 12.04 -18.68
N ALA A 185 38.62 12.11 -17.37
CA ALA A 185 38.97 13.23 -16.50
C ALA A 185 40.47 13.53 -16.57
N LYS A 186 40.81 14.81 -16.75
CA LYS A 186 42.17 15.34 -16.53
C LYS A 186 42.16 16.29 -15.35
N SER A 187 42.83 15.87 -14.29
CA SER A 187 43.32 16.71 -13.20
C SER A 187 44.38 17.68 -13.72
N ALA A 188 44.12 18.98 -13.65
CA ALA A 188 45.14 20.00 -13.85
C ALA A 188 45.76 20.35 -12.49
N HIS A 189 47.01 19.91 -12.32
CA HIS A 189 47.93 20.39 -11.30
C HIS A 189 48.31 21.84 -11.66
N VAL A 190 48.00 22.81 -10.81
CA VAL A 190 48.61 24.15 -10.87
C VAL A 190 49.56 24.24 -9.68
N VAL A 191 50.84 24.34 -10.01
CA VAL A 191 51.91 24.72 -9.09
C VAL A 191 51.81 26.22 -8.88
N VAL A 192 51.74 26.64 -7.61
CA VAL A 192 51.94 28.03 -7.21
C VAL A 192 53.08 28.00 -6.18
N GLU A 193 54.26 28.42 -6.61
CA GLU A 193 55.37 28.76 -5.72
C GLU A 193 55.18 30.19 -5.19
N ASP A 194 55.19 30.26 -3.87
CA ASP A 194 55.71 31.32 -3.00
C ASP A 194 55.25 32.77 -3.18
N GLY A 195 54.18 33.08 -2.44
CA GLY A 195 53.89 34.38 -1.87
C GLY A 195 53.55 34.18 -0.39
N GLU A 196 54.58 34.13 0.44
CA GLU A 196 54.52 33.85 1.87
C GLU A 196 53.93 35.04 2.65
N GLU A 197 52.65 35.40 2.47
CA GLU A 197 52.03 36.44 3.33
C GLU A 197 50.51 36.33 3.58
N ASP A 198 49.74 35.47 2.89
CA ASP A 198 48.25 35.51 2.96
C ASP A 198 47.54 34.19 3.33
N LEU A 199 48.07 33.41 4.29
CA LEU A 199 47.43 32.14 4.74
C LEU A 199 47.12 32.08 6.25
N LYS A 200 46.81 33.20 6.91
CA LYS A 200 46.29 33.20 8.30
C LYS A 200 44.77 33.00 8.43
N GLY A 201 44.05 32.83 7.32
CA GLY A 201 42.58 32.88 7.31
C GLY A 201 41.81 31.54 7.28
N VAL A 202 42.47 30.42 7.00
CA VAL A 202 41.73 29.19 6.60
C VAL A 202 42.15 27.97 7.42
N ARG A 203 42.02 28.04 8.76
CA ARG A 203 41.76 26.83 9.57
C ARG A 203 41.21 27.16 10.97
N GLY A 204 39.88 27.18 11.07
CA GLY A 204 39.20 26.30 12.02
C GLY A 204 38.88 26.77 13.44
N TYR A 205 39.21 27.99 13.89
CA TYR A 205 38.76 28.43 15.22
C TYR A 205 38.45 29.94 15.35
N LYS A 206 37.31 30.27 15.96
CA LYS A 206 36.86 31.61 16.35
C LYS A 206 37.21 31.85 17.81
N LYS A 207 37.85 32.99 18.11
CA LYS A 207 38.11 33.43 19.49
C LYS A 207 36.94 34.24 20.02
N LEU A 208 36.47 33.88 21.21
CA LEU A 208 35.41 34.56 21.93
C LEU A 208 35.95 35.77 22.70
N ALA A 209 35.06 36.70 23.07
CA ALA A 209 35.41 37.86 23.90
C ALA A 209 36.01 37.47 25.27
N ASP A 210 35.70 36.25 25.74
CA ASP A 210 36.25 35.63 26.96
C ASP A 210 37.55 34.83 26.73
N GLY A 211 38.18 34.99 25.55
CA GLY A 211 39.48 34.37 25.22
C GLY A 211 39.46 32.88 24.83
N ARG A 212 38.30 32.20 24.93
CA ARG A 212 38.13 30.80 24.52
C ARG A 212 38.10 30.63 23.01
N VAL A 213 38.58 29.48 22.53
CA VAL A 213 38.78 29.16 21.11
C VAL A 213 37.77 28.06 20.71
N THR A 214 36.80 28.35 19.83
CA THR A 214 35.77 27.38 19.40
C THR A 214 35.77 27.19 17.89
N THR A 215 35.30 26.04 17.40
CA THR A 215 35.22 25.75 15.96
C THR A 215 34.10 26.57 15.30
N PHE A 216 34.29 26.94 14.02
CA PHE A 216 33.37 27.81 13.26
C PHE A 216 31.91 27.29 13.14
N PHE A 217 31.67 26.02 13.48
CA PHE A 217 30.36 25.38 13.42
C PHE A 217 29.55 25.49 14.72
N ASN A 218 30.13 26.03 15.80
CA ASN A 218 29.39 26.32 17.02
C ASN A 218 28.79 27.72 16.92
N ASN A 219 27.51 27.79 16.53
CA ASN A 219 26.73 29.01 16.63
C ASN A 219 26.37 29.20 18.10
N GLU A 220 26.93 30.22 18.75
CA GLU A 220 26.54 30.53 20.11
C GLU A 220 25.13 31.11 20.09
N LEU A 221 24.21 30.42 20.77
CA LEU A 221 22.85 30.92 20.91
C LEU A 221 22.89 32.31 21.54
N THR A 222 22.25 33.26 20.86
CA THR A 222 22.11 34.63 21.35
C THR A 222 21.33 34.63 22.67
N ALA A 223 21.41 35.72 23.43
CA ALA A 223 20.63 35.84 24.66
C ALA A 223 19.12 35.73 24.39
N GLU A 224 18.67 36.18 23.22
CA GLU A 224 17.30 36.03 22.73
C GLU A 224 16.98 34.56 22.41
N ASP A 225 17.86 33.84 21.71
CA ASP A 225 17.68 32.40 21.44
C ASP A 225 17.66 31.57 22.71
N LYS A 226 18.52 31.90 23.68
CA LYS A 226 18.54 31.26 25.00
C LYS A 226 17.25 31.54 25.78
N ALA A 227 16.69 32.74 25.65
CA ALA A 227 15.40 33.08 26.25
C ALA A 227 14.24 32.34 25.58
N LEU A 228 14.26 32.17 24.26
CA LEU A 228 13.22 31.43 23.51
C LEU A 228 13.22 29.92 23.83
N ILE A 229 14.39 29.31 23.97
CA ILE A 229 14.49 27.88 24.28
C ILE A 229 14.10 27.60 25.74
N GLY A 230 14.24 28.58 26.63
CA GLY A 230 13.94 28.41 28.05
C GLY A 230 14.88 27.38 28.70
N SER A 231 14.37 26.58 29.63
CA SER A 231 15.16 25.51 30.25
C SER A 231 15.12 24.24 29.38
N ILE A 232 16.28 23.85 28.84
CA ILE A 232 16.44 22.54 28.16
C ILE A 232 16.36 21.38 29.16
N ALA A 233 16.57 21.66 30.45
CA ALA A 233 16.47 20.65 31.50
C ALA A 233 15.02 20.12 31.56
N PRO A 234 14.85 18.78 31.62
CA PRO A 234 13.52 18.18 31.70
C PRO A 234 12.80 18.72 32.95
N GLN A 235 11.68 19.40 32.72
CA GLN A 235 10.84 19.92 33.78
C GLN A 235 9.93 18.81 34.32
N LYS A 236 9.72 18.80 35.63
CA LYS A 236 8.78 17.89 36.28
C LYS A 236 7.37 18.31 35.87
N ILE A 237 6.59 17.36 35.35
CA ILE A 237 5.18 17.60 35.02
C ILE A 237 4.40 17.59 36.34
N ASP A 238 3.76 18.71 36.69
CA ASP A 238 3.00 18.84 37.93
C ASP A 238 1.62 18.15 37.84
N ASP A 239 1.03 18.12 36.64
CA ASP A 239 -0.23 17.43 36.37
C ASP A 239 -0.02 16.09 35.68
N ALA A 240 0.19 15.04 36.48
CA ALA A 240 0.29 13.66 36.01
C ALA A 240 -0.97 13.15 35.25
N GLN A 241 -2.08 13.90 35.28
CA GLN A 241 -3.35 13.57 34.65
C GLN A 241 -3.60 14.30 33.31
N ALA A 242 -2.72 15.22 32.88
CA ALA A 242 -2.94 15.98 31.64
C ALA A 242 -2.80 15.11 30.37
N VAL A 243 -2.12 13.97 30.46
CA VAL A 243 -1.94 13.00 29.36
C VAL A 243 -2.52 11.65 29.76
N GLN A 244 -3.84 11.58 29.98
CA GLN A 244 -4.50 10.28 30.12
C GLN A 244 -4.70 9.63 28.76
N ILE A 245 -3.72 8.85 28.32
CA ILE A 245 -3.92 7.89 27.24
C ILE A 245 -4.89 6.83 27.77
N LYS A 246 -5.99 6.58 27.03
CA LYS A 246 -6.98 5.56 27.39
C LYS A 246 -6.26 4.25 27.67
N ASN A 247 -6.43 3.71 28.88
CA ASN A 247 -5.83 2.44 29.26
C ASN A 247 -6.36 1.34 28.34
N VAL A 248 -5.46 0.64 27.66
CA VAL A 248 -5.82 -0.51 26.83
C VAL A 248 -5.71 -1.74 27.70
N GLU A 249 -6.79 -2.52 27.76
CA GLU A 249 -6.81 -3.79 28.50
C GLU A 249 -5.74 -4.75 27.94
N GLY A 250 -4.81 -5.16 28.81
CA GLY A 250 -3.63 -5.97 28.45
C GLY A 250 -2.34 -5.19 28.17
N GLY A 251 -2.37 -3.85 28.21
CA GLY A 251 -1.16 -3.02 28.14
C GLY A 251 -0.55 -2.75 29.52
N SER A 252 0.78 -2.82 29.65
CA SER A 252 1.47 -2.41 30.87
C SER A 252 1.33 -0.91 31.14
N ALA A 253 1.56 -0.49 32.40
CA ALA A 253 1.56 0.92 32.80
C ALA A 253 2.57 1.79 32.01
N TRP A 254 3.59 1.17 31.40
CA TRP A 254 4.59 1.85 30.56
C TRP A 254 4.07 2.28 29.18
N ASN A 255 2.91 1.77 28.75
CA ASN A 255 2.28 2.12 27.47
C ASN A 255 1.70 3.55 27.45
N GLN A 256 1.56 4.19 28.61
CA GLN A 256 1.20 5.61 28.68
C GLN A 256 2.32 6.53 28.14
N GLY A 257 3.55 6.02 28.01
CA GLY A 257 4.71 6.76 27.50
C GLY A 257 4.98 6.64 26.00
N ASN A 258 4.03 6.13 25.19
CA ASN A 258 4.26 5.84 23.76
C ASN A 258 5.31 4.74 23.50
N SER A 259 5.57 3.90 24.51
CA SER A 259 6.53 2.79 24.46
C SER A 259 5.98 1.64 23.61
N PHE A 260 6.86 0.95 22.89
CA PHE A 260 6.55 -0.27 22.13
C PHE A 260 6.58 -1.47 23.08
N GLU A 261 5.44 -2.14 23.26
CA GLU A 261 5.34 -3.40 24.02
C GLU A 261 4.81 -4.49 23.11
N GLU A 262 5.60 -5.55 22.95
CA GLU A 262 5.31 -6.71 22.12
C GLU A 262 5.24 -7.95 23.00
N LYS A 263 4.11 -8.67 22.90
CA LYS A 263 3.91 -9.94 23.59
C LYS A 263 4.05 -11.07 22.58
N ASP A 264 5.09 -11.88 22.75
CA ASP A 264 5.26 -13.11 21.98
C ASP A 264 4.19 -14.14 22.36
N LEU A 265 3.44 -14.60 21.36
CA LEU A 265 2.41 -15.62 21.43
C LEU A 265 2.68 -16.76 20.42
N SER A 266 3.92 -16.88 19.93
CA SER A 266 4.31 -17.86 18.91
C SER A 266 4.02 -19.30 19.34
N ALA A 267 4.27 -19.64 20.61
CA ALA A 267 3.98 -20.97 21.14
C ALA A 267 2.48 -21.28 21.13
N PHE A 268 1.66 -20.34 21.62
CA PHE A 268 0.20 -20.46 21.59
C PHE A 268 -0.31 -20.61 20.15
N ALA A 269 0.20 -19.80 19.22
CA ALA A 269 -0.23 -19.84 17.83
C ALA A 269 0.07 -21.19 17.16
N ARG A 270 1.30 -21.69 17.32
CA ARG A 270 1.72 -23.00 16.77
C ARG A 270 0.90 -24.15 17.33
N ASP A 271 0.66 -24.17 18.64
CA ASP A 271 -0.12 -25.23 19.30
C ASP A 271 -1.58 -25.17 18.88
N ARG A 272 -2.16 -23.97 18.84
CA ARG A 272 -3.58 -23.78 18.54
C ARG A 272 -3.91 -24.09 17.08
N VAL A 273 -3.07 -23.66 16.13
CA VAL A 273 -3.24 -24.00 14.71
C VAL A 273 -3.15 -25.51 14.52
N THR A 274 -2.15 -26.16 15.12
CA THR A 274 -2.01 -27.62 15.09
C THR A 274 -3.27 -28.31 15.60
N GLN A 275 -3.80 -27.88 16.76
CA GLN A 275 -5.00 -28.45 17.36
C GLN A 275 -6.24 -28.29 16.47
N LEU A 276 -6.44 -27.10 15.89
CA LEU A 276 -7.60 -26.79 15.05
C LEU A 276 -7.60 -27.57 13.74
N ILE A 277 -6.42 -27.73 13.12
CA ILE A 277 -6.25 -28.49 11.89
C ILE A 277 -6.42 -29.99 12.16
N GLN A 278 -5.78 -30.54 13.20
CA GLN A 278 -5.94 -31.95 13.57
C GLN A 278 -7.38 -32.30 14.01
N GLY A 279 -8.14 -31.33 14.51
CA GLY A 279 -9.54 -31.49 14.88
C GLY A 279 -10.53 -31.56 13.71
N VAL A 280 -10.07 -31.51 12.46
CA VAL A 280 -10.95 -31.61 11.28
C VAL A 280 -11.41 -33.05 11.08
N PRO A 281 -12.74 -33.32 11.09
CA PRO A 281 -13.24 -34.67 10.91
C PRO A 281 -13.01 -35.15 9.46
N PRO A 282 -12.89 -36.47 9.23
CA PRO A 282 -12.74 -37.04 7.89
C PRO A 282 -13.85 -36.58 6.94
N GLN A 283 -13.48 -36.17 5.73
CA GLN A 283 -14.40 -35.64 4.73
C GLN A 283 -14.66 -36.66 3.61
N PRO A 284 -15.92 -36.88 3.19
CA PRO A 284 -16.20 -37.74 2.06
C PRO A 284 -15.67 -37.12 0.76
N LEU A 285 -14.94 -37.91 -0.03
CA LEU A 285 -14.44 -37.52 -1.34
C LEU A 285 -14.49 -38.71 -2.30
N THR A 286 -15.22 -38.53 -3.40
CA THR A 286 -15.32 -39.53 -4.47
C THR A 286 -14.29 -39.25 -5.56
N LEU A 287 -13.42 -40.21 -5.83
CA LEU A 287 -12.40 -40.14 -6.87
C LEU A 287 -12.69 -41.17 -7.96
N GLU A 288 -12.99 -40.70 -9.18
CA GLU A 288 -13.27 -41.56 -10.36
C GLU A 288 -14.28 -42.69 -10.08
N GLY A 289 -15.34 -42.38 -9.32
CA GLY A 289 -16.40 -43.33 -8.97
C GLY A 289 -16.13 -44.19 -7.73
N THR A 290 -14.92 -44.15 -7.15
CA THR A 290 -14.64 -44.77 -5.84
C THR A 290 -14.91 -43.77 -4.73
N ALA A 291 -15.85 -44.08 -3.84
CA ALA A 291 -16.05 -43.31 -2.62
C ALA A 291 -14.91 -43.56 -1.63
N GLY A 292 -14.47 -42.51 -0.94
CA GLY A 292 -13.48 -42.62 0.12
C GLY A 292 -13.58 -41.47 1.11
N LEU A 293 -12.78 -41.56 2.17
CA LEU A 293 -12.68 -40.58 3.23
C LEU A 293 -11.30 -39.93 3.20
N LEU A 294 -11.28 -38.61 3.17
CA LEU A 294 -10.09 -37.80 3.27
C LEU A 294 -9.86 -37.43 4.75
N SER A 295 -8.73 -37.84 5.30
CA SER A 295 -8.38 -37.62 6.71
C SER A 295 -7.01 -36.95 6.84
N ILE A 296 -6.85 -36.13 7.87
CA ILE A 296 -5.56 -35.52 8.20
C ILE A 296 -4.77 -36.53 9.02
N LYS A 297 -3.54 -36.80 8.59
CA LYS A 297 -2.62 -37.70 9.27
C LYS A 297 -1.83 -36.96 10.34
N GLU A 298 -1.18 -35.87 9.96
CA GLU A 298 -0.33 -35.07 10.84
C GLU A 298 -0.11 -33.66 10.30
N VAL A 299 0.29 -32.76 11.20
CA VAL A 299 0.77 -31.41 10.88
C VAL A 299 2.25 -31.37 11.22
N LYS A 300 3.10 -31.00 10.26
CA LYS A 300 4.56 -31.00 10.35
C LYS A 300 5.13 -29.67 9.84
N ASP A 301 6.44 -29.49 10.03
CA ASP A 301 7.19 -28.31 9.56
C ASP A 301 6.60 -26.98 10.02
N MET A 302 6.00 -26.93 11.21
CA MET A 302 5.42 -25.72 11.79
C MET A 302 6.52 -24.74 12.19
N ALA A 303 6.58 -23.62 11.46
CA ALA A 303 7.54 -22.55 11.65
C ALA A 303 6.84 -21.18 11.63
N GLY A 304 7.53 -20.16 12.11
CA GLY A 304 7.04 -18.79 12.16
C GLY A 304 6.77 -18.28 13.57
N ASP A 305 6.37 -17.02 13.62
CA ASP A 305 6.19 -16.24 14.83
C ASP A 305 4.82 -15.56 14.86
N ALA A 306 4.37 -15.28 16.08
CA ALA A 306 3.12 -14.59 16.33
C ALA A 306 3.27 -13.71 17.56
N SER A 307 2.94 -12.43 17.43
CA SER A 307 3.01 -11.48 18.52
C SER A 307 1.86 -10.49 18.50
N VAL A 308 1.59 -9.91 19.67
CA VAL A 308 0.62 -8.82 19.82
C VAL A 308 1.38 -7.60 20.28
N ALA A 309 1.42 -6.58 19.42
CA ALA A 309 2.08 -5.32 19.69
C ALA A 309 1.04 -4.24 20.05
N VAL A 310 1.27 -3.50 21.12
CA VAL A 310 0.44 -2.33 21.46
C VAL A 310 1.18 -1.07 21.00
N VAL A 311 0.62 -0.38 20.01
CA VAL A 311 1.24 0.82 19.44
C VAL A 311 0.26 1.99 19.57
N ARG A 312 0.64 3.02 20.33
CA ARG A 312 -0.16 4.25 20.54
C ARG A 312 -1.59 3.98 21.00
N GLY A 313 -1.77 2.99 21.88
CA GLY A 313 -3.08 2.61 22.39
C GLY A 313 -3.94 1.75 21.45
N ALA A 314 -3.36 1.18 20.39
CA ALA A 314 -4.04 0.21 19.51
C ALA A 314 -3.28 -1.12 19.50
N LYS A 315 -4.00 -2.24 19.71
CA LYS A 315 -3.46 -3.59 19.51
C LYS A 315 -3.23 -3.86 18.03
N ARG A 316 -2.09 -4.44 17.69
CA ARG A 316 -1.70 -4.95 16.38
C ARG A 316 -1.40 -6.42 16.55
N TYR A 317 -2.09 -7.24 15.78
CA TYR A 317 -1.94 -8.69 15.77
C TYR A 317 -1.04 -9.02 14.59
N ILE A 318 0.12 -9.57 14.87
CA ILE A 318 1.15 -9.87 13.88
C ILE A 318 1.39 -11.37 13.98
N PHE A 319 1.24 -12.07 12.88
CA PHE A 319 1.66 -13.46 12.80
C PHE A 319 2.06 -13.77 11.37
N ASP A 320 3.03 -14.67 11.24
CA ASP A 320 3.49 -15.26 9.99
C ASP A 320 3.83 -16.72 10.30
N LEU A 321 3.01 -17.63 9.80
CA LEU A 321 3.14 -19.06 10.05
C LEU A 321 3.25 -19.82 8.73
N ALA A 322 4.17 -20.78 8.70
CA ALA A 322 4.30 -21.74 7.62
C ALA A 322 4.24 -23.16 8.20
N PHE A 323 3.47 -24.04 7.58
CA PHE A 323 3.34 -25.42 8.04
C PHE A 323 2.83 -26.33 6.94
N THR A 324 2.99 -27.63 7.17
CA THR A 324 2.62 -28.66 6.22
C THR A 324 1.62 -29.62 6.84
N VAL A 325 0.56 -29.96 6.11
CA VAL A 325 -0.48 -30.90 6.52
C VAL A 325 -0.41 -32.12 5.63
N ASP A 326 -0.13 -33.28 6.21
CA ASP A 326 -0.21 -34.55 5.50
C ASP A 326 -1.63 -35.11 5.57
N VAL A 327 -2.17 -35.45 4.41
CA VAL A 327 -3.55 -35.86 4.21
C VAL A 327 -3.55 -37.22 3.51
N THR A 328 -4.38 -38.13 4.00
CA THR A 328 -4.54 -39.48 3.42
C THR A 328 -5.99 -39.67 2.99
N TRP A 329 -6.18 -40.06 1.74
CA TRP A 329 -7.46 -40.51 1.22
C TRP A 329 -7.55 -42.03 1.30
N THR A 330 -8.50 -42.53 2.08
CA THR A 330 -8.77 -43.96 2.26
C THR A 330 -10.04 -44.34 1.51
N PRO A 331 -9.97 -45.23 0.50
CA PRO A 331 -11.15 -45.71 -0.21
C PRO A 331 -12.05 -46.54 0.72
N THR A 332 -13.36 -46.49 0.49
CA THR A 332 -14.33 -47.34 1.20
C THR A 332 -14.22 -48.80 0.75
N ASP A 333 -13.80 -49.02 -0.50
CA ASP A 333 -13.52 -50.36 -1.04
C ASP A 333 -12.08 -50.76 -0.75
N ALA A 334 -11.89 -51.83 0.05
CA ALA A 334 -10.59 -52.32 0.51
C ALA A 334 -9.65 -52.87 -0.60
N VAL A 335 -10.08 -52.82 -1.87
CA VAL A 335 -9.32 -53.31 -3.03
C VAL A 335 -8.34 -52.25 -3.55
N VAL A 336 -8.61 -50.97 -3.29
CA VAL A 336 -7.81 -49.83 -3.81
C VAL A 336 -6.85 -49.35 -2.72
N SER A 337 -5.60 -49.05 -3.10
CA SER A 337 -4.61 -48.51 -2.16
C SER A 337 -4.95 -47.07 -1.74
N PRO A 338 -4.65 -46.67 -0.49
CA PRO A 338 -4.83 -45.31 -0.03
C PRO A 338 -3.87 -44.36 -0.76
N LEU A 339 -4.32 -43.13 -1.01
CA LEU A 339 -3.53 -42.09 -1.65
C LEU A 339 -3.08 -41.06 -0.63
N GLN A 340 -1.83 -40.62 -0.74
CA GLN A 340 -1.23 -39.61 0.14
C GLN A 340 -1.06 -38.28 -0.60
N ALA A 341 -1.36 -37.20 0.11
CA ALA A 341 -1.19 -35.84 -0.33
C ALA A 341 -0.61 -34.98 0.80
N THR A 342 0.09 -33.93 0.43
CA THR A 342 0.70 -32.97 1.33
C THR A 342 0.22 -31.59 0.93
N VAL A 343 -0.31 -30.84 1.89
CA VAL A 343 -0.84 -29.48 1.72
C VAL A 343 0.06 -28.53 2.51
N LYS A 344 0.83 -27.71 1.82
CA LYS A 344 1.76 -26.75 2.43
C LYS A 344 1.14 -25.37 2.47
N PHE A 345 1.09 -24.78 3.65
CA PHE A 345 0.75 -23.38 3.87
C PHE A 345 2.06 -22.59 3.84
N LEU A 346 2.26 -21.83 2.77
CA LEU A 346 3.50 -21.10 2.51
C LEU A 346 3.54 -19.76 3.24
N ASP A 347 2.39 -19.09 3.34
CA ASP A 347 2.21 -17.80 3.98
C ASP A 347 0.82 -17.76 4.64
N MET A 348 0.79 -18.03 5.94
CA MET A 348 -0.35 -17.73 6.80
C MET A 348 -0.01 -16.51 7.65
N SER A 349 -0.27 -15.32 7.11
CA SER A 349 -0.01 -14.06 7.81
C SER A 349 -1.26 -13.26 8.13
N SER A 350 -1.10 -12.27 9.03
CA SER A 350 -2.15 -11.33 9.40
C SER A 350 -2.65 -10.49 8.22
N ASP A 351 -1.84 -10.35 7.16
CA ASP A 351 -2.11 -9.50 6.00
C ASP A 351 -2.81 -10.24 4.84
N SER A 352 -2.82 -11.58 4.84
CA SER A 352 -3.41 -12.37 3.74
C SER A 352 -4.93 -12.29 3.66
N GLY A 353 -5.60 -11.77 4.70
CA GLY A 353 -7.06 -11.57 4.72
C GLY A 353 -7.88 -12.85 4.54
N GLY A 354 -7.31 -14.01 4.89
CA GLY A 354 -7.93 -15.33 4.72
C GLY A 354 -7.74 -16.00 3.36
N ASP A 355 -7.02 -15.37 2.42
CA ASP A 355 -6.59 -16.01 1.16
C ASP A 355 -5.12 -16.46 1.32
N TYR A 356 -4.94 -17.64 1.92
CA TYR A 356 -3.61 -18.19 2.20
C TYR A 356 -3.01 -18.84 0.96
N ASP A 357 -1.69 -18.66 0.77
CA ASP A 357 -0.95 -19.32 -0.30
C ASP A 357 -0.68 -20.78 0.08
N VAL A 358 -1.29 -21.69 -0.69
CA VAL A 358 -1.26 -23.12 -0.44
C VAL A 358 -0.72 -23.88 -1.65
N GLU A 359 0.29 -24.72 -1.42
CA GLU A 359 0.82 -25.66 -2.40
C GLU A 359 0.34 -27.08 -2.07
N VAL A 360 -0.29 -27.76 -3.05
CA VAL A 360 -0.72 -29.15 -2.91
C VAL A 360 0.20 -30.07 -3.69
N VAL A 361 0.77 -31.05 -3.00
CA VAL A 361 1.63 -32.08 -3.58
C VAL A 361 0.95 -33.44 -3.40
N VAL A 362 0.76 -34.18 -4.49
CA VAL A 362 0.21 -35.55 -4.45
C VAL A 362 1.27 -36.50 -5.01
N ALA A 363 1.70 -37.48 -4.22
CA ALA A 363 2.81 -38.36 -4.60
C ALA A 363 2.53 -39.14 -5.90
N GLU A 364 1.29 -39.59 -6.09
CA GLU A 364 0.86 -40.37 -7.25
C GLU A 364 0.15 -39.53 -8.33
N ARG A 365 0.36 -38.21 -8.36
CA ARG A 365 -0.34 -37.28 -9.28
C ARG A 365 -0.25 -37.69 -10.75
N TYR A 366 0.91 -38.13 -11.18
CA TYR A 366 1.19 -38.49 -12.57
C TYR A 366 1.15 -40.00 -12.82
N SER A 367 1.11 -40.80 -11.74
CA SER A 367 1.15 -42.26 -11.79
C SER A 367 -0.24 -42.88 -11.94
N HIS A 368 -1.27 -42.27 -11.34
CA HIS A 368 -2.63 -42.81 -11.34
C HIS A 368 -3.67 -41.71 -11.65
N PRO A 369 -4.70 -41.98 -12.49
CA PRO A 369 -5.76 -41.01 -12.81
C PRO A 369 -6.47 -40.41 -11.57
N LYS A 370 -6.83 -41.25 -10.59
CA LYS A 370 -7.27 -40.85 -9.23
C LYS A 370 -6.36 -39.82 -8.53
N GLY A 371 -5.04 -39.89 -8.70
CA GLY A 371 -4.09 -38.93 -8.11
C GLY A 371 -4.22 -37.53 -8.70
N LYS A 372 -4.50 -37.43 -10.01
CA LYS A 372 -4.78 -36.15 -10.67
C LYS A 372 -6.09 -35.52 -10.18
N VAL A 373 -7.13 -36.33 -10.01
CA VAL A 373 -8.42 -35.88 -9.47
C VAL A 373 -8.28 -35.43 -8.01
N LEU A 374 -7.54 -36.19 -7.19
CA LEU A 374 -7.24 -35.82 -5.80
C LEU A 374 -6.53 -34.46 -5.72
N HIS A 375 -5.50 -34.24 -6.54
CA HIS A 375 -4.83 -32.94 -6.62
C HIS A 375 -5.83 -31.84 -7.00
N GLN A 376 -6.65 -32.05 -8.04
CA GLN A 376 -7.64 -31.06 -8.48
C GLN A 376 -8.67 -30.73 -7.38
N SER A 377 -9.14 -31.73 -6.63
CA SER A 377 -10.07 -31.55 -5.52
C SER A 377 -9.45 -30.78 -4.35
N LEU A 378 -8.18 -31.04 -4.04
CA LEU A 378 -7.45 -30.37 -2.95
C LEU A 378 -7.03 -28.94 -3.30
N THR A 379 -6.78 -28.64 -4.59
CA THR A 379 -6.47 -27.27 -5.07
C THR A 379 -7.72 -26.41 -5.29
N SER A 380 -8.91 -27.02 -5.31
CA SER A 380 -10.16 -26.30 -5.58
C SER A 380 -10.51 -25.34 -4.44
N LYS A 381 -10.66 -24.05 -4.77
CA LYS A 381 -11.17 -23.02 -3.84
C LYS A 381 -12.71 -22.97 -3.75
N ALA A 382 -13.41 -24.00 -4.23
CA ALA A 382 -14.88 -24.05 -4.19
C ALA A 382 -15.41 -24.05 -2.74
N ALA A 383 -16.63 -23.55 -2.54
CA ALA A 383 -17.23 -23.37 -1.22
C ALA A 383 -17.39 -24.66 -0.39
N THR A 384 -17.41 -25.83 -1.04
CA THR A 384 -17.53 -27.16 -0.42
C THR A 384 -16.21 -27.94 -0.41
N SER A 385 -15.07 -27.29 -0.71
CA SER A 385 -13.78 -27.96 -0.78
C SER A 385 -13.18 -28.22 0.59
N PHE A 386 -12.33 -29.25 0.67
CA PHE A 386 -11.54 -29.56 1.86
C PHE A 386 -10.65 -28.37 2.27
N GLN A 387 -10.10 -27.64 1.30
CA GLN A 387 -9.29 -26.45 1.55
C GLN A 387 -10.10 -25.34 2.25
N ARG A 388 -11.37 -25.14 1.86
CA ARG A 388 -12.26 -24.18 2.51
C ARG A 388 -12.48 -24.54 3.99
N LEU A 389 -12.65 -25.82 4.30
CA LEU A 389 -12.80 -26.30 5.68
C LEU A 389 -11.56 -26.03 6.53
N LEU A 390 -10.35 -26.23 5.98
CA LEU A 390 -9.11 -25.84 6.65
C LEU A 390 -9.07 -24.34 6.90
N PHE A 391 -9.44 -23.52 5.91
CA PHE A 391 -9.45 -22.07 6.05
C PHE A 391 -10.44 -21.60 7.12
N ASP A 392 -11.61 -22.23 7.22
CA ASP A 392 -12.59 -21.90 8.26
C ASP A 392 -12.05 -22.22 9.67
N ARG A 393 -11.26 -23.28 9.84
CA ARG A 393 -10.56 -23.56 11.10
C ARG A 393 -9.50 -22.51 11.40
N LEU A 394 -8.76 -22.05 10.39
CA LEU A 394 -7.77 -20.98 10.56
C LEU A 394 -8.43 -19.63 10.89
N GLN A 395 -9.62 -19.35 10.38
CA GLN A 395 -10.39 -18.15 10.76
C GLN A 395 -10.81 -18.18 12.24
N VAL A 396 -11.12 -19.36 12.78
CA VAL A 396 -11.35 -19.52 14.23
C VAL A 396 -10.08 -19.18 15.02
N PHE A 397 -8.91 -19.66 14.57
CA PHE A 397 -7.64 -19.25 15.18
C PHE A 397 -7.46 -17.72 15.15
N VAL A 398 -7.69 -17.06 14.01
CA VAL A 398 -7.53 -15.59 13.90
C VAL A 398 -8.43 -14.87 14.91
N ALA A 399 -9.69 -15.30 15.05
CA ALA A 399 -10.61 -14.72 16.03
C ALA A 399 -10.14 -14.92 17.48
N GLU A 400 -9.63 -16.11 17.82
CA GLU A 400 -9.10 -16.42 19.16
C GLU A 400 -7.78 -15.71 19.44
N PHE A 401 -6.92 -15.56 18.44
CA PHE A 401 -5.68 -14.81 18.54
C PHE A 401 -5.98 -13.33 18.80
N HIS A 402 -7.02 -12.78 18.15
CA HIS A 402 -7.48 -11.42 18.39
C HIS A 402 -8.11 -11.23 19.79
N ALA A 403 -8.64 -12.29 20.39
CA ALA A 403 -9.22 -12.24 21.73
C ALA A 403 -8.17 -12.23 22.86
N ASN A 404 -6.91 -12.61 22.57
CA ASN A 404 -5.79 -12.55 23.52
C ASN A 404 -5.18 -11.13 23.59
#